data_AF-A0A8B8FVC5-F1
#
_entry.id   AF-A0A8B8FVC5-F1
#
_cell.length_a   1.000
_cell.length_b   1.000
_cell.length_c   1.000
_cell.angle_alpha   90.00
_cell.angle_beta   90.00
_cell.angle_gamma   90.00
#
_symmetry.space_group_name_H-M   'P 1'
#
loop_
_entity.id
_entity.type
_entity.pdbx_description
1 polymer ?
#
loop_
_entity_poly.entity_id
_entity_poly.type
_entity_poly.pdbx_seq_one_letter_code
_entity_poly.pdbx_strand_id
1 'polypeptide(L)'
;MGEKIKIKIESVLSKNKGYQAVLIISEILNGEENIDGIPEDWSLNYLTYMKNCPITSVDVERSFSAYKNVLTSNRQSFKFENIKKSLIVQCNFQDKPLKENSEEN
;
A
#
# COMPACT_ATOMS: atom_id res chain seq x y z
N MET A 1 12.39 -23.66 -20.68
CA MET A 1 12.80 -22.50 -19.84
C MET A 1 11.58 -21.81 -19.20
N GLY A 2 10.52 -21.50 -19.96
CA GLY A 2 9.34 -20.79 -19.44
C GLY A 2 8.58 -21.50 -18.31
N GLU A 3 8.45 -22.83 -18.36
CA GLU A 3 7.72 -23.59 -17.33
C GLU A 3 8.39 -23.54 -15.96
N LYS A 4 9.73 -23.63 -15.92
CA LYS A 4 10.50 -23.43 -14.68
C LYS A 4 10.32 -22.03 -14.09
N ILE A 5 10.20 -21.01 -14.94
CA ILE A 5 9.97 -19.62 -14.52
C ILE A 5 8.56 -19.47 -13.96
N LYS A 6 7.54 -20.01 -14.64
CA LYS A 6 6.14 -20.00 -14.20
C LYS A 6 5.99 -20.65 -12.82
N ILE A 7 6.52 -21.86 -12.64
CA ILE A 7 6.47 -22.58 -11.36
C ILE A 7 7.13 -21.76 -10.25
N LYS A 8 8.25 -21.09 -10.54
CA LYS A 8 8.93 -20.25 -9.57
C LYS A 8 8.09 -19.03 -9.17
N ILE A 9 7.46 -18.35 -10.14
CA ILE A 9 6.58 -17.21 -9.88
C ILE A 9 5.38 -17.64 -9.03
N GLU A 10 4.69 -18.72 -9.41
CA GLU A 10 3.55 -19.25 -8.66
C GLU A 10 3.94 -19.65 -7.23
N SER A 11 5.12 -20.25 -7.05
CA SER A 11 5.64 -20.59 -5.71
C SER A 11 5.94 -19.36 -4.86
N VAL A 12 6.46 -18.28 -5.45
CA VAL A 12 6.73 -17.03 -4.73
C VAL A 12 5.42 -16.32 -4.34
N LEU A 13 4.47 -16.22 -5.28
CA LEU A 13 3.19 -15.55 -5.05
C LEU A 13 2.31 -16.29 -4.02
N SER A 14 2.28 -17.62 -4.07
CA SER A 14 1.51 -18.42 -3.11
C SER A 14 2.06 -18.34 -1.67
N LYS A 15 3.38 -18.12 -1.51
CA LYS A 15 4.01 -17.94 -0.19
C LYS A 15 3.86 -16.51 0.36
N ASN A 16 3.56 -15.53 -0.48
CA ASN A 16 3.42 -14.14 -0.07
C ASN A 16 2.00 -13.86 0.46
N LYS A 17 1.82 -14.01 1.78
CA LYS A 17 0.52 -13.73 2.45
C LYS A 17 0.02 -12.30 2.24
N GLY A 18 0.93 -11.32 2.15
CA GLY A 18 0.58 -9.92 1.92
C GLY A 18 -0.02 -9.70 0.53
N TYR A 19 0.53 -10.37 -0.49
CA TYR A 19 -0.03 -10.35 -1.84
C TYR A 19 -1.43 -10.95 -1.88
N GLN A 20 -1.67 -12.08 -1.20
CA GLN A 20 -3.01 -12.69 -1.11
C GLN A 20 -4.01 -11.74 -0.43
N ALA A 21 -3.61 -11.06 0.65
CA ALA A 21 -4.47 -10.08 1.30
C ALA A 21 -4.84 -8.92 0.36
N VAL A 22 -3.89 -8.41 -0.44
CA VAL A 22 -4.16 -7.33 -1.41
C VAL A 22 -5.13 -7.78 -2.51
N LEU A 23 -5.06 -9.05 -2.96
CA LEU A 23 -6.02 -9.60 -3.91
C LEU A 23 -7.44 -9.60 -3.35
N ILE A 24 -7.64 -10.10 -2.13
CA ILE A 24 -8.96 -10.12 -1.47
C ILE A 24 -9.51 -8.69 -1.30
N ILE A 25 -8.66 -7.74 -0.90
CA ILE A 25 -9.06 -6.32 -0.82
C ILE A 25 -9.51 -5.81 -2.19
N SER A 26 -8.80 -6.17 -3.26
CA SER A 26 -9.16 -5.76 -4.62
C SER A 26 -10.51 -6.33 -5.04
N GLU A 27 -10.82 -7.59 -4.71
CA GLU A 27 -12.11 -8.22 -4.98
C GLU A 27 -13.25 -7.48 -4.28
N ILE A 28 -13.08 -7.16 -2.99
CA ILE A 28 -14.05 -6.38 -2.20
C ILE A 28 -14.24 -4.97 -2.77
N LEU A 29 -13.16 -4.29 -3.15
CA LEU A 29 -13.25 -2.95 -3.76
C LEU A 29 -13.98 -2.97 -5.11
N ASN A 30 -13.99 -4.11 -5.81
CA ASN A 30 -14.75 -4.33 -7.05
C ASN A 30 -16.20 -4.81 -6.80
N GLY A 31 -16.60 -5.01 -5.54
CA GLY A 31 -17.97 -5.36 -5.16
C GLY A 31 -18.22 -6.86 -4.94
N GLU A 32 -17.18 -7.68 -4.82
CA GLU A 32 -17.33 -9.10 -4.46
C GLU A 32 -17.46 -9.27 -2.94
N GLU A 33 -18.41 -10.07 -2.48
CA GLU A 33 -18.67 -10.34 -1.05
C GLU A 33 -17.80 -11.49 -0.50
N ASN A 34 -16.51 -11.51 -0.84
CA ASN A 34 -15.58 -12.50 -0.29
C ASN A 34 -14.62 -11.83 0.71
N ILE A 35 -14.92 -11.98 2.01
CA ILE A 35 -14.11 -11.45 3.11
C ILE A 35 -13.17 -12.50 3.72
N ASP A 36 -13.17 -13.72 3.18
CA ASP A 36 -12.35 -14.81 3.70
C ASP A 36 -10.86 -14.48 3.50
N GLY A 37 -10.14 -14.32 4.62
CA GLY A 37 -8.70 -14.04 4.63
C GLY A 37 -8.33 -12.59 4.98
N ILE A 38 -9.30 -11.70 5.22
CA ILE A 38 -9.04 -10.40 5.84
C ILE A 38 -8.94 -10.56 7.36
N PRO A 39 -7.92 -9.96 8.02
CA PRO A 39 -7.87 -9.91 9.48
C PRO A 39 -9.11 -9.23 10.06
N GLU A 40 -9.74 -9.84 11.06
CA GLU A 40 -10.97 -9.36 11.71
C GLU A 40 -10.86 -7.91 12.24
N ASP A 41 -9.63 -7.47 12.52
CA ASP A 41 -9.30 -6.12 12.99
C ASP A 41 -9.35 -5.02 11.90
N TRP A 42 -9.55 -5.38 10.63
CA TRP A 42 -9.54 -4.42 9.53
C TRP A 42 -10.95 -3.85 9.28
N SER A 43 -11.20 -2.65 9.80
CA SER A 43 -12.44 -1.94 9.49
C SER A 43 -12.60 -1.71 7.99
N LEU A 44 -13.82 -1.75 7.47
CA LEU A 44 -14.13 -1.47 6.06
C LEU A 44 -13.53 -0.14 5.55
N ASN A 45 -13.48 0.88 6.42
CA ASN A 45 -12.87 2.16 6.10
C ASN A 45 -11.35 2.06 5.83
N TYR A 46 -10.64 1.10 6.44
CA TYR A 46 -9.24 0.87 6.14
C TYR A 46 -9.06 0.24 4.74
N LEU A 47 -9.98 -0.62 4.32
CA LEU A 47 -9.94 -1.27 3.02
C LEU A 47 -10.08 -0.26 1.86
N THR A 48 -10.93 0.75 2.02
CA THR A 48 -11.13 1.80 0.99
C THR A 48 -9.86 2.63 0.73
N TYR A 49 -8.99 2.79 1.73
CA TYR A 49 -7.69 3.46 1.56
C TYR A 49 -6.65 2.62 0.80
N MET A 50 -6.86 1.30 0.68
CA MET A 50 -5.93 0.39 0.00
C MET A 50 -6.03 0.43 -1.53
N LYS A 51 -7.00 1.16 -2.11
CA LYS A 51 -7.14 1.32 -3.56
C LYS A 51 -5.88 1.87 -4.26
N ASN A 52 -5.04 2.59 -3.51
CA ASN A 52 -3.80 3.19 -3.97
C ASN A 52 -2.55 2.43 -3.46
N CYS A 53 -2.71 1.21 -2.96
CA CYS A 53 -1.59 0.42 -2.46
C CYS A 53 -0.59 0.12 -3.59
N PRO A 54 0.73 0.29 -3.37
CA PRO A 54 1.72 -0.06 -4.38
C PRO A 54 1.79 -1.58 -4.57
N ILE A 55 1.51 -2.04 -5.81
CA ILE A 55 1.46 -3.48 -6.16
C ILE A 55 2.78 -3.95 -6.77
N THR A 56 3.57 -3.04 -7.36
CA THR A 56 4.86 -3.39 -7.98
C THR A 56 6.00 -3.32 -6.97
N SER A 57 7.00 -4.20 -7.12
CA SER A 57 8.18 -4.19 -6.24
C SER A 57 8.93 -2.84 -6.30
N VAL A 58 8.93 -2.21 -7.48
CA VAL A 58 9.57 -0.90 -7.69
C VAL A 58 8.85 0.19 -6.89
N ASP A 59 7.52 0.21 -6.90
CA ASP A 59 6.74 1.19 -6.13
C ASP A 59 6.88 0.95 -4.62
N VAL A 60 6.93 -0.31 -4.21
CA VAL A 60 7.21 -0.69 -2.82
C VAL A 60 8.60 -0.18 -2.41
N GLU A 61 9.66 -0.45 -3.19
CA GLU A 61 11.01 0.05 -2.92
C GLU A 61 11.07 1.58 -2.85
N ARG A 62 10.42 2.26 -3.81
CA ARG A 62 10.34 3.72 -3.83
C ARG A 62 9.63 4.26 -2.59
N SER A 63 8.56 3.60 -2.12
CA SER A 63 7.84 4.00 -0.92
C SER A 63 8.69 3.89 0.35
N PHE A 64 9.52 2.84 0.49
CA PHE A 64 10.48 2.74 1.61
C PHE A 64 11.49 3.90 1.61
N SER A 65 11.94 4.33 0.42
CA SER A 65 12.81 5.50 0.28
C SER A 65 12.08 6.79 0.67
N ALA A 66 10.86 6.98 0.20
CA ALA A 66 10.03 8.14 0.54
C ALA A 66 9.73 8.21 2.05
N TYR A 67 9.41 7.07 2.66
CA TYR A 67 8.99 6.99 4.06
C TYR A 67 10.18 6.82 5.01
N LYS A 68 11.41 6.89 4.50
CA LYS A 68 12.65 6.69 5.27
C LYS A 68 12.65 7.52 6.55
N ASN A 69 12.21 8.77 6.50
CA ASN A 69 12.20 9.65 7.67
C ASN A 69 11.25 9.18 8.79
N VAL A 70 10.15 8.50 8.44
CA VAL A 70 9.18 7.95 9.40
C VAL A 70 9.57 6.54 9.86
N LEU A 71 10.17 5.75 8.97
CA LEU A 71 10.53 4.35 9.23
C LEU A 71 11.90 4.18 9.89
N THR A 72 12.81 5.15 9.77
CA THR A 72 14.11 5.09 10.46
C THR A 72 13.98 5.39 11.95
N SER A 73 14.68 4.62 12.77
CA SER A 73 14.85 4.85 14.19
C SER A 73 15.34 6.28 14.47
N ASN A 74 14.80 6.93 15.51
CA ASN A 74 15.32 8.16 16.12
C ASN A 74 15.17 9.50 15.38
N ARG A 75 14.28 9.68 14.38
CA ARG A 75 14.02 11.03 13.83
C ARG A 75 12.79 11.73 14.42
N GLN A 76 11.72 11.00 14.77
CA GLN A 76 10.54 11.53 15.47
C GLN A 76 9.90 10.41 16.31
N SER A 77 9.73 10.58 17.62
CA SER A 77 9.07 9.58 18.48
C SER A 77 7.56 9.59 18.26
N PHE A 78 7.10 9.03 17.15
CA PHE A 78 5.68 8.89 16.90
C PHE A 78 5.09 7.73 17.71
N LYS A 79 3.90 7.95 18.25
CA LYS A 79 3.01 6.85 18.65
C LYS A 79 2.65 6.04 17.40
N PHE A 80 2.41 4.74 17.55
CA PHE A 80 2.06 3.86 16.43
C PHE A 80 0.89 4.39 15.58
N GLU A 81 -0.15 4.92 16.23
CA GLU A 81 -1.29 5.57 15.56
C GLU A 81 -0.88 6.75 14.67
N ASN A 82 0.12 7.54 15.09
CA ASN A 82 0.60 8.68 14.32
C ASN A 82 1.44 8.21 13.12
N ILE A 83 2.23 7.13 13.28
CA ILE A 83 2.95 6.49 12.16
C ILE A 83 1.94 6.01 11.11
N LYS A 84 0.90 5.30 11.55
CA LYS A 84 -0.15 4.77 10.67
C LYS A 84 -0.80 5.89 9.85
N LYS A 85 -1.20 6.99 10.51
CA LYS A 85 -1.78 8.15 9.84
C LYS A 85 -0.81 8.80 8.85
N SER A 86 0.45 8.97 9.23
CA SER A 86 1.49 9.57 8.37
C SER A 86 1.73 8.73 7.11
N LEU A 87 1.80 7.40 7.26
CA LEU A 87 1.93 6.47 6.12
C LEU A 87 0.70 6.53 5.20
N ILE A 88 -0.52 6.57 5.75
CA ILE A 88 -1.75 6.70 4.93
C ILE A 88 -1.71 7.99 4.10
N VAL A 89 -1.34 9.12 4.70
CA VAL A 89 -1.23 10.40 3.99
C VAL A 89 -0.18 10.31 2.88
N GLN A 90 1.00 9.79 3.16
CA GLN A 90 2.08 9.69 2.17
C GLN A 90 1.76 8.70 1.05
N CYS A 91 1.09 7.58 1.33
CA CYS A 91 0.62 6.63 0.31
C CYS A 91 -0.44 7.23 -0.61
N ASN A 92 -1.30 8.11 -0.09
CA ASN A 92 -2.36 8.75 -0.88
C ASN A 92 -1.92 10.08 -1.52
N PHE A 93 -0.70 10.54 -1.23
CA PHE A 93 -0.15 11.74 -1.81
C PHE A 93 0.22 11.47 -3.27
N GLN A 94 -0.70 11.78 -4.16
CA GLN A 94 -0.38 11.93 -5.57
C GLN A 94 0.34 13.27 -5.69
N ASP A 95 1.55 13.29 -6.26
CA ASP A 95 2.22 14.53 -6.69
C ASP A 95 1.34 15.24 -7.73
N LYS A 96 0.24 15.83 -7.30
CA LYS A 96 -0.46 16.83 -8.08
C LYS A 96 0.42 18.05 -7.97
N PRO A 97 0.96 18.58 -9.07
CA PRO A 97 1.64 19.86 -9.01
C PRO A 97 0.68 20.82 -8.33
N LEU A 98 1.17 21.47 -7.27
CA LEU A 98 0.47 22.61 -6.70
C LEU A 98 0.20 23.51 -7.90
N LYS A 99 -1.08 23.72 -8.24
CA LYS A 99 -1.42 24.82 -9.12
C LYS A 99 -0.93 26.05 -8.36
N GLU A 100 0.22 26.57 -8.74
CA GLU A 100 0.62 27.90 -8.34
C GLU A 100 -0.56 28.78 -8.75
N ASN A 101 -1.26 29.29 -7.73
CA ASN A 101 -2.15 30.41 -7.94
C ASN A 101 -1.22 31.53 -8.37
N SER A 102 -1.05 31.71 -9.68
CA SER A 102 -0.63 32.99 -10.23
C SER A 102 -1.82 33.95 -10.02
N GLU A 103 -1.96 34.43 -8.79
CA GLU A 103 -2.47 35.77 -8.58
C GLU A 103 -1.36 36.71 -9.03
N GLU A 104 -1.56 37.40 -10.16
CA GLU A 104 -1.02 38.75 -10.38
C GLU A 104 -1.66 39.37 -11.64
N ASN A 105 -2.60 40.29 -11.37
CA ASN A 105 -3.11 41.43 -12.16
C ASN A 105 -3.93 41.19 -13.44
#